data_AF-A0A5B1CGB2-F1
#
_entry.id   AF-A0A5B1CGB2-F1
#
_cell.length_a   1.000
_cell.length_b   1.000
_cell.length_c   1.000
_cell.angle_alpha   90.00
_cell.angle_beta   90.00
_cell.angle_gamma   90.00
#
_symmetry.space_group_name_H-M   'P 1'
#
loop_
_entity.id
_entity.type
_entity.pdbx_description
1 polymer ?
#
loop_
_entity_poly.entity_id
_entity_poly.type
_entity_poly.pdbx_seq_one_letter_code
_entity_poly.pdbx_strand_id
1 'polypeptide(L)'
;MRTELEKTLDQLHLQLQDVSELDEDEREQLRETIAKIKSSLDESEVNSHSLATGLQTATQSFSDTHPKLTENLGRVADMLSQMGI
;
A
#
# COMPACT_ATOMS: atom_id res chain seq x y z
N MET A 1 3.65 -15.60 -4.12
CA MET A 1 2.70 -14.49 -4.35
C MET A 1 2.54 -13.65 -3.09
N ARG A 2 2.09 -14.20 -1.95
CA ARG A 2 2.02 -13.48 -0.66
C ARG A 2 3.36 -12.82 -0.24
N THR A 3 4.46 -13.56 -0.36
CA THR A 3 5.82 -13.08 0.01
C THR A 3 6.30 -11.89 -0.82
N GLU A 4 5.94 -11.83 -2.11
CA GLU A 4 6.34 -10.71 -2.99
C GLU A 4 5.56 -9.44 -2.64
N LEU A 5 4.28 -9.59 -2.30
CA LEU A 5 3.45 -8.51 -1.83
C LEU A 5 3.95 -7.96 -0.49
N GLU A 6 4.25 -8.85 0.47
CA GLU A 6 4.84 -8.47 1.75
C GLU A 6 6.16 -7.72 1.57
N LYS A 7 7.02 -8.21 0.67
CA LYS A 7 8.30 -7.56 0.36
C LYS A 7 8.12 -6.17 -0.26
N THR A 8 7.12 -6.01 -1.14
CA THR A 8 6.83 -4.71 -1.75
C THR A 8 6.22 -3.74 -0.73
N LEU A 9 5.35 -4.23 0.16
CA LEU A 9 4.82 -3.44 1.29
C LEU A 9 5.94 -3.01 2.25
N ASP A 10 6.92 -3.88 2.51
CA ASP A 10 8.10 -3.54 3.32
C ASP A 10 8.99 -2.49 2.65
N GLN A 11 9.23 -2.63 1.33
CA GLN A 11 9.97 -1.62 0.56
C GLN A 11 9.25 -0.27 0.56
N LEU A 12 7.93 -0.27 0.40
CA LEU A 12 7.12 0.93 0.48
C LEU A 12 7.22 1.58 1.87
N HIS A 13 7.18 0.78 2.94
CA HIS A 13 7.34 1.26 4.30
C HIS A 13 8.72 1.88 4.54
N LEU A 14 9.78 1.28 4.02
CA LEU A 14 11.14 1.83 4.10
C LEU A 14 11.26 3.14 3.31
N GLN A 15 10.69 3.21 2.12
CA GLN A 15 10.68 4.44 1.32
C GLN A 15 9.90 5.55 2.01
N LEU A 16 8.78 5.24 2.67
CA LEU A 16 8.03 6.21 3.46
C LEU A 16 8.89 6.84 4.57
N GLN A 17 9.76 6.05 5.21
CA GLN A 17 10.67 6.55 6.26
C GLN A 17 11.80 7.44 5.71
N ASP A 18 12.21 7.22 4.47
CA ASP A 18 13.29 7.95 3.81
C ASP A 18 12.80 9.23 3.09
N VAL A 19 11.55 9.21 2.60
CA VAL A 19 10.94 10.37 1.93
C VAL A 19 10.74 11.48 2.94
N SER A 20 11.59 12.51 2.82
CA SER A 20 11.55 13.74 3.62
C SER A 20 10.49 14.73 3.14
N GLU A 21 9.82 14.42 2.03
CA GLU A 21 8.80 15.26 1.38
C GLU A 21 7.38 14.96 1.86
N LEU A 22 7.19 13.90 2.66
CA LEU A 22 5.88 13.56 3.25
C LEU A 22 5.72 14.28 4.58
N ASP A 23 4.58 14.93 4.75
CA ASP A 23 4.17 15.46 6.04
C ASP A 23 3.91 14.31 7.03
N GLU A 24 4.04 14.60 8.32
CA GLU A 24 3.88 13.60 9.39
C GLU A 24 2.49 12.94 9.36
N ASP A 25 1.45 13.73 9.07
CA ASP A 25 0.07 13.25 8.87
C ASP A 25 -0.06 12.29 7.67
N GLU A 26 0.52 12.63 6.51
CA GLU A 26 0.47 11.78 5.32
C GLU A 26 1.22 10.47 5.54
N ARG A 27 2.37 10.55 6.21
CA ARG A 27 3.20 9.41 6.56
C ARG A 27 2.47 8.47 7.53
N GLU A 28 1.74 9.02 8.51
CA GLU A 28 0.93 8.25 9.44
C GLU A 28 -0.26 7.58 8.74
N GLN A 29 -1.00 8.31 7.91
CA GLN A 29 -2.12 7.80 7.12
C GLN A 29 -1.71 6.61 6.22
N LEU A 30 -0.56 6.73 5.54
CA LEU A 30 0.00 5.68 4.71
C LEU A 30 0.45 4.48 5.53
N ARG A 31 1.09 4.73 6.66
CA ARG A 31 1.57 3.68 7.57
C ARG A 31 0.41 2.90 8.17
N GLU A 32 -0.67 3.55 8.58
CA GLU A 32 -1.91 2.89 9.03
C GLU A 32 -2.55 2.05 7.92
N THR A 33 -2.59 2.59 6.69
CA THR A 33 -3.17 1.88 5.55
C THR A 33 -2.39 0.60 5.23
N ILE A 34 -1.05 0.69 5.19
CA ILE A 34 -0.16 -0.47 5.00
C ILE A 34 -0.31 -1.48 6.14
N ALA A 35 -0.38 -1.02 7.39
CA ALA A 35 -0.55 -1.89 8.55
C ALA A 35 -1.89 -2.62 8.53
N LYS A 36 -2.99 -1.94 8.18
CA LYS A 36 -4.31 -2.55 7.96
C LYS A 36 -4.26 -3.63 6.89
N ILE A 37 -3.61 -3.36 5.75
CA ILE A 37 -3.46 -4.34 4.67
C ILE A 37 -2.66 -5.56 5.14
N LYS A 38 -1.54 -5.37 5.83
CA LYS A 38 -0.74 -6.48 6.40
C LYS A 38 -1.57 -7.29 7.41
N SER A 39 -2.34 -6.63 8.26
CA SER A 39 -3.20 -7.31 9.25
C SER A 39 -4.29 -8.11 8.56
N SER A 40 -4.99 -7.54 7.59
CA SER A 40 -6.06 -8.23 6.85
C SER A 40 -5.54 -9.32 5.92
N LEU A 41 -4.29 -9.26 5.47
CA LEU A 41 -3.61 -10.34 4.75
C LEU A 41 -3.35 -11.57 5.64
N ASP A 42 -3.27 -11.39 6.96
CA ASP A 42 -3.05 -12.46 7.95
C ASP A 42 -4.34 -13.17 8.37
N GLU A 43 -5.50 -12.54 8.13
CA GLU A 43 -6.81 -13.16 8.35
C GLU A 43 -7.16 -14.11 7.20
N SER A 44 -7.50 -15.37 7.51
CA SER A 44 -7.72 -16.45 6.51
C SER A 44 -8.80 -16.19 5.45
N GLU A 45 -9.64 -15.16 5.61
CA GLU A 45 -10.64 -14.70 4.64
C GLU A 45 -10.28 -13.31 4.08
N VAL A 46 -9.12 -13.24 3.44
CA VAL A 46 -8.63 -12.01 2.82
C VAL A 46 -9.56 -11.60 1.66
N ASN A 47 -10.30 -10.50 1.84
CA ASN A 47 -10.96 -9.80 0.74
C ASN A 47 -9.93 -8.93 0.00
N SER A 48 -9.01 -9.58 -0.72
CA SER A 48 -7.89 -8.95 -1.45
C SER A 48 -8.36 -7.81 -2.35
N HIS A 49 -9.56 -7.93 -2.92
CA HIS A 49 -10.21 -6.90 -3.73
C HIS A 49 -10.52 -5.61 -2.95
N SER A 50 -11.00 -5.73 -1.71
CA SER A 50 -11.31 -4.58 -0.86
C SER A 50 -10.02 -3.86 -0.44
N LEU A 51 -8.96 -4.63 -0.15
CA LEU A 51 -7.62 -4.10 0.17
C LEU A 51 -6.99 -3.38 -1.03
N ALA A 52 -7.07 -3.99 -2.22
CA ALA A 52 -6.62 -3.36 -3.47
C ALA A 52 -7.33 -2.03 -3.72
N THR A 53 -8.66 -2.01 -3.53
CA THR A 53 -9.48 -0.81 -3.75
C THR A 53 -9.13 0.30 -2.76
N GLY A 54 -9.02 -0.01 -1.46
CA GLY A 54 -8.64 0.98 -0.45
C GLY A 54 -7.25 1.57 -0.70
N LEU A 55 -6.31 0.72 -1.11
CA LEU A 55 -4.97 1.16 -1.47
C LEU A 55 -4.98 2.05 -2.73
N GLN A 56 -5.75 1.67 -3.76
CA GLN A 56 -5.88 2.44 -4.99
C GLN A 56 -6.51 3.82 -4.75
N THR A 57 -7.50 3.91 -3.85
CA THR A 57 -8.09 5.20 -3.43
C THR A 57 -7.07 6.08 -2.72
N ALA A 58 -6.32 5.52 -1.76
CA ALA A 58 -5.24 6.26 -1.09
C ALA A 58 -4.18 6.72 -2.10
N THR A 59 -3.80 5.85 -3.05
CA THR A 59 -2.84 6.12 -4.12
C THR A 59 -3.27 7.30 -5.02
N GLN A 60 -4.56 7.40 -5.33
CA GLN A 60 -5.10 8.53 -6.08
C GLN A 60 -4.93 9.85 -5.32
N SER A 61 -5.09 9.85 -4.00
CA SER A 61 -4.88 11.06 -3.17
C SER A 61 -3.44 11.54 -3.16
N PHE A 62 -2.46 10.62 -3.28
CA PHE A 62 -1.03 10.97 -3.30
C PHE A 62 -0.46 11.10 -4.73
N SER A 63 -1.26 10.83 -5.77
CA SER A 63 -0.83 10.85 -7.18
C SER A 63 -0.34 12.20 -7.66
N ASP A 64 -0.94 13.29 -7.16
CA ASP A 64 -0.56 14.64 -7.54
C ASP A 64 0.71 15.11 -6.82
N THR A 65 0.92 14.66 -5.58
CA THR A 65 2.01 15.15 -4.71
C THR A 65 3.25 14.27 -4.78
N HIS A 66 3.10 12.95 -4.93
CA HIS A 66 4.20 11.98 -4.80
C HIS A 66 4.16 10.87 -5.87
N PRO A 67 4.51 11.16 -7.14
CA PRO A 67 4.40 10.21 -8.24
C PRO A 67 5.22 8.92 -8.05
N LYS A 68 6.38 9.00 -7.39
CA LYS A 68 7.20 7.81 -7.06
C LYS A 68 6.49 6.88 -6.06
N LEU A 69 5.76 7.44 -5.11
CA LEU A 69 5.03 6.68 -4.11
C LEU A 69 3.82 6.00 -4.74
N THR A 70 3.12 6.74 -5.60
CA THR A 70 1.97 6.26 -6.37
C THR A 70 2.31 5.10 -7.27
N GLU A 71 3.49 5.11 -7.91
CA GLU A 71 3.94 3.99 -8.74
C GLU A 71 4.12 2.70 -7.92
N ASN A 72 4.72 2.80 -6.72
CA ASN A 72 4.94 1.65 -5.85
C ASN A 72 3.63 1.14 -5.22
N LEU A 73 2.78 2.05 -4.75
CA LEU A 73 1.44 1.73 -4.25
C LEU A 73 0.57 1.08 -5.32
N GLY A 74 0.62 1.59 -6.56
CA GLY A 74 -0.09 1.04 -7.71
C GLY A 74 0.31 -0.40 -8.00
N ARG A 75 1.62 -0.73 -7.94
CA ARG A 75 2.08 -2.13 -8.06
C ARG A 75 1.52 -3.02 -6.95
N VAL A 76 1.47 -2.53 -5.70
CA VAL A 76 0.91 -3.30 -4.57
C VAL A 76 -0.59 -3.53 -4.78
N ALA A 77 -1.34 -2.52 -5.23
CA ALA A 77 -2.77 -2.64 -5.54
C ALA A 77 -3.02 -3.62 -6.69
N ASP A 78 -2.19 -3.61 -7.72
CA ASP A 78 -2.26 -4.53 -8.86
C ASP A 78 -1.99 -5.98 -8.43
N MET A 79 -0.95 -6.20 -7.61
CA MET A 79 -0.65 -7.50 -7.02
C MET A 79 -1.78 -8.01 -6.11
N LEU A 80 -2.39 -7.13 -5.31
CA LEU A 80 -3.56 -7.46 -4.49
C LEU A 80 -4.78 -7.85 -5.35
N SER A 81 -5.06 -7.09 -6.42
CA SER A 81 -6.13 -7.40 -7.38
C SER A 81 -5.90 -8.74 -8.08
N GLN A 82 -4.65 -9.05 -8.43
CA GLN A 82 -4.30 -10.31 -9.09
C GLN A 82 -4.44 -11.54 -8.17
N MET A 83 -4.46 -11.34 -6.85
CA MET A 83 -4.78 -12.42 -5.89
C MET A 83 -6.28 -12.56 -5.62
N GLY A 84 -7.11 -11.59 -6.04
CA GLY A 84 -8.54 -11.52 -5.79
C GLY A 84 -9.43 -11.71 -7.02
N ILE A 85 -8.89 -12.30 -8.10
CA ILE A 85 -9.65 -12.80 -9.25
C ILE A 85 -10.39 -14.09 -8.89
#